data_AF-A0A2V5UKS3-F1
#
_entry.id   AF-A0A2V5UKS3-F1
#
_cell.length_a   1.000
_cell.length_b   1.000
_cell.length_c   1.000
_cell.angle_alpha   90.00
_cell.angle_beta   90.00
_cell.angle_gamma   90.00
#
_symmetry.space_group_name_H-M   'P 1'
#
loop_
_entity.id
_entity.type
_entity.pdbx_description
1 polymer ?
#
loop_
_entity_poly.entity_id
_entity_poly.type
_entity_poly.pdbx_seq_one_letter_code
_entity_poly.pdbx_strand_id
1 'polypeptide(L)'
;LSLDEYLGRGRFPINYFRYTDRWGRKIIVDRVVRYENLLAELTEIFSQLQIPFDGTLGVAAKSGYRTDRRPYQEIFNDDQRRIVEKAFAREIELHGYRF
;
A
#
# COMPACT_ATOMS: atom_id res chain seq x y z
N LEU A 1 -18.70 10.77 -0.57
CA LEU A 1 -17.70 11.25 0.40
C LEU A 1 -16.58 11.87 -0.41
N SER A 2 -16.34 13.17 -0.27
CA SER A 2 -15.19 13.83 -0.88
C SER A 2 -13.90 13.43 -0.16
N LEU A 3 -12.75 13.75 -0.76
CA LEU A 3 -11.44 13.50 -0.13
C LEU A 3 -11.30 14.30 1.18
N ASP A 4 -11.73 15.56 1.20
CA ASP A 4 -11.65 16.41 2.39
C ASP A 4 -12.54 15.90 3.54
N GLU A 5 -13.77 15.47 3.22
CA GLU A 5 -14.67 14.87 4.21
C GLU A 5 -14.08 13.57 4.79
N TYR A 6 -13.41 12.78 3.95
CA TYR A 6 -12.74 11.55 4.38
C TYR A 6 -11.56 11.84 5.31
N LEU A 7 -10.67 12.75 4.92
CA LEU A 7 -9.51 13.15 5.71
C LEU A 7 -9.93 13.81 7.04
N GLY A 8 -10.96 14.66 7.01
CA GLY A 8 -11.51 15.32 8.20
C GLY A 8 -12.13 14.36 9.22
N ARG A 9 -12.58 13.17 8.80
CA ARG A 9 -13.07 12.13 9.72
C ARG A 9 -11.95 11.46 10.53
N GLY A 10 -10.71 11.50 10.06
CA GLY A 10 -9.55 10.93 10.76
C GLY A 10 -9.57 9.41 10.93
N ARG A 11 -10.47 8.69 10.25
CA ARG A 11 -10.59 7.22 10.33
C ARG A 11 -9.78 6.57 9.21
N PHE A 12 -8.47 6.47 9.44
CA PHE A 12 -7.52 5.96 8.44
C PHE A 12 -7.35 4.43 8.51
N PRO A 13 -7.19 3.75 7.36
CA PRO A 13 -6.99 2.31 7.25
C PRO A 13 -5.53 1.94 7.56
N ILE A 14 -5.11 2.17 8.80
CA ILE A 14 -3.77 1.80 9.27
C ILE A 14 -3.67 0.28 9.34
N ASN A 15 -2.63 -0.31 8.74
CA ASN A 15 -2.50 -1.77 8.67
C ASN A 15 -1.15 -2.33 9.11
N TYR A 16 -0.15 -1.48 9.40
CA TYR A 16 1.20 -1.96 9.74
C TYR A 16 1.22 -3.00 10.86
N PHE A 17 0.36 -2.86 11.86
CA PHE A 17 0.27 -3.75 13.01
C PHE A 17 0.01 -5.23 12.65
N ARG A 18 -0.45 -5.52 11.43
CA ARG A 18 -0.72 -6.89 10.95
C ARG A 18 0.55 -7.66 10.59
N TYR A 19 1.62 -6.96 10.23
CA TYR A 19 2.87 -7.55 9.75
C TYR A 19 4.10 -7.01 10.50
N THR A 20 3.89 -6.36 11.64
CA THR A 20 4.95 -5.91 12.54
C THR A 20 4.85 -6.57 13.91
N ASP A 21 5.90 -6.48 14.71
CA ASP A 21 5.88 -6.86 16.11
C ASP A 21 4.81 -6.09 16.92
N ARG A 22 4.60 -6.50 18.18
CA ARG A 22 3.64 -5.87 19.11
C ARG A 22 3.88 -4.38 19.36
N TRP A 23 5.04 -3.83 18.99
CA TRP A 23 5.38 -2.43 19.15
C TRP A 23 5.30 -1.65 17.83
N GLY A 24 4.95 -2.30 16.72
CA GLY A 24 4.93 -1.69 15.40
C GLY A 24 6.32 -1.48 14.80
N ARG A 25 7.40 -1.96 15.43
CA ARG A 25 8.78 -1.52 15.16
C ARG A 25 9.52 -2.35 14.13
N LYS A 26 9.31 -3.66 14.14
CA LYS A 26 10.01 -4.60 13.28
C LYS A 26 9.02 -5.35 12.40
N ILE A 27 9.33 -5.50 11.11
CA ILE A 27 8.58 -6.39 10.20
C ILE A 27 8.80 -7.84 10.64
N ILE A 28 7.71 -8.62 10.73
CA ILE A 28 7.72 -10.02 11.21
C ILE A 28 7.30 -11.04 10.13
N VAL A 29 7.34 -10.63 8.87
CA VAL A 29 7.14 -11.48 7.69
C VAL A 29 8.42 -11.52 6.86
N ASP A 30 8.63 -12.59 6.10
CA ASP A 30 9.85 -12.75 5.27
C ASP A 30 9.93 -11.71 4.14
N ARG A 31 8.77 -11.32 3.58
CA ARG A 31 8.68 -10.37 2.49
C ARG A 31 7.37 -9.58 2.52
N VAL A 32 7.48 -8.26 2.35
CA VAL A 32 6.34 -7.38 2.02
C VAL A 32 6.49 -6.99 0.56
N VAL A 33 5.46 -7.23 -0.25
CA VAL A 33 5.48 -6.94 -1.69
C VAL A 33 4.75 -5.65 -2.05
N ARG A 34 5.23 -4.99 -3.09
CA ARG A 34 4.72 -3.70 -3.58
C ARG A 34 3.66 -3.91 -4.64
N TYR A 35 2.55 -3.19 -4.52
CA TYR A 35 1.44 -3.32 -5.47
C TYR A 35 1.85 -2.88 -6.88
N GLU A 36 2.71 -1.87 -7.00
CA GLU A 36 3.27 -1.41 -8.27
C GLU A 36 4.07 -2.48 -9.03
N ASN A 37 4.59 -3.50 -8.32
CA ASN A 37 5.38 -4.59 -8.87
C ASN A 37 4.70 -5.97 -8.67
N LEU A 38 3.40 -6.00 -8.37
CA LEU A 38 2.72 -7.16 -7.80
C LEU A 38 2.98 -8.48 -8.55
N LEU A 39 2.81 -8.50 -9.87
CA LEU A 39 2.99 -9.73 -10.67
C LEU A 39 4.44 -10.22 -10.69
N ALA A 40 5.40 -9.30 -10.78
CA ALA A 40 6.82 -9.64 -10.77
C ALA A 40 7.23 -10.21 -9.41
N GLU A 41 6.86 -9.53 -8.32
CA GLU A 41 7.23 -9.97 -6.97
C GLU A 41 6.49 -11.24 -6.54
N LEU A 42 5.25 -11.45 -7.00
CA LEU A 42 4.56 -12.73 -6.81
C LEU A 42 5.26 -13.85 -7.57
N THR A 43 5.63 -13.64 -8.82
CA THR A 43 6.37 -14.65 -9.61
C THR A 43 7.62 -15.14 -8.88
N GLU A 44 8.38 -14.21 -8.29
CA GLU A 44 9.54 -14.55 -7.47
C GLU A 44 9.19 -15.38 -6.22
N ILE A 45 8.14 -15.00 -5.48
CA ILE A 45 7.70 -15.74 -4.28
C ILE A 45 7.23 -17.16 -4.65
N PHE A 46 6.40 -17.30 -5.68
CA PHE A 46 5.90 -18.60 -6.13
C PHE A 46 7.04 -19.51 -6.59
N SER A 47 8.03 -18.95 -7.30
CA SER A 47 9.25 -19.68 -7.67
C SER A 47 10.04 -20.16 -6.45
N GLN A 48 10.25 -19.30 -5.45
CA GLN A 48 10.94 -19.65 -4.20
C GLN A 48 10.22 -20.75 -3.42
N LEU A 49 8.89 -20.71 -3.39
CA LEU A 49 8.05 -21.70 -2.69
C LEU A 49 7.78 -22.96 -3.51
N GLN A 50 8.30 -23.05 -4.74
CA GLN A 50 8.05 -24.16 -5.67
C GLN A 50 6.55 -24.40 -5.95
N ILE A 51 5.75 -23.32 -5.95
CA ILE A 51 4.32 -23.37 -6.26
C ILE A 51 4.13 -22.92 -7.71
N PRO A 52 3.42 -23.70 -8.56
CA PRO A 52 3.10 -23.28 -9.91
C PRO A 52 2.31 -21.96 -9.93
N PHE A 53 2.78 -21.01 -10.74
CA PHE A 53 2.10 -19.74 -10.98
C PHE A 53 2.14 -19.44 -12.47
N ASP A 54 0.97 -19.15 -13.05
CA ASP A 54 0.78 -18.89 -14.48
C ASP A 54 1.13 -17.45 -14.88
N GLY A 55 1.60 -16.63 -13.92
CA GLY A 55 1.96 -15.24 -14.13
C GLY A 55 0.78 -14.27 -14.04
N THR A 56 -0.41 -14.73 -13.63
CA THR A 56 -1.59 -13.88 -13.49
C THR A 56 -2.44 -14.27 -12.27
N LEU A 57 -3.18 -13.32 -11.71
CA LEU A 57 -4.16 -13.62 -10.66
C LEU A 57 -5.52 -14.06 -11.23
N GLY A 58 -5.65 -14.11 -12.56
CA GLY A 58 -6.86 -14.55 -13.28
C GLY A 58 -8.09 -13.63 -13.13
N VAL A 59 -8.09 -12.73 -12.14
CA VAL A 59 -9.22 -11.87 -11.80
C VAL A 59 -8.74 -10.43 -11.58
N ALA A 60 -9.14 -9.53 -12.47
CA ALA A 60 -8.89 -8.08 -12.34
C ALA A 60 -10.10 -7.37 -11.71
N ALA A 61 -10.59 -7.89 -10.58
CA ALA A 61 -11.73 -7.30 -9.89
C ALA A 61 -11.43 -5.84 -9.54
N LYS A 62 -12.36 -4.94 -9.86
CA LYS A 62 -12.27 -3.50 -9.60
C LYS A 62 -11.20 -2.73 -10.37
N SER A 63 -10.55 -3.32 -11.37
CA SER A 63 -9.55 -2.63 -12.22
C SER A 63 -10.07 -1.34 -12.88
N GLY A 64 -11.37 -1.25 -13.16
CA GLY A 64 -12.00 -0.07 -13.76
C GLY A 64 -12.46 1.03 -12.78
N TYR A 65 -12.33 0.84 -11.46
CA TYR A 65 -12.84 1.81 -10.48
C TYR A 65 -11.99 3.08 -10.41
N ARG A 66 -10.69 2.97 -10.67
CA ARG A 66 -9.78 4.11 -10.69
C ARG A 66 -9.72 4.67 -12.11
N THR A 67 -10.49 5.71 -12.36
CA THR A 67 -10.47 6.47 -13.63
C THR A 67 -9.28 7.43 -13.69
N ASP A 68 -8.90 8.03 -12.57
CA ASP A 68 -7.72 8.91 -12.46
C ASP A 68 -6.42 8.11 -12.29
N ARG A 69 -5.50 8.21 -13.25
CA ARG A 69 -4.22 7.49 -13.26
C ARG A 69 -3.02 8.34 -12.82
N ARG A 70 -3.24 9.58 -12.37
CA ARG A 70 -2.14 10.42 -11.87
C ARG A 70 -1.45 9.75 -10.68
N PRO A 71 -0.13 9.91 -10.55
CA PRO A 71 0.59 9.45 -9.36
C PRO A 71 0.02 10.15 -8.12
N TYR A 72 0.04 9.49 -6.97
CA TYR A 72 -0.64 10.01 -5.77
C TYR A 72 -0.06 11.35 -5.31
N GLN A 73 1.20 11.63 -5.63
CA GLN A 73 1.89 12.89 -5.34
C GLN A 73 1.24 14.10 -6.03
N GLU A 74 0.52 13.88 -7.14
CA GLU A 74 -0.22 14.92 -7.88
C GLU A 74 -1.70 15.02 -7.48
N ILE A 75 -2.18 14.10 -6.64
CA ILE A 75 -3.58 14.07 -6.19
C ILE A 75 -3.77 14.96 -4.97
N PHE A 76 -2.83 14.92 -4.03
CA PHE A 76 -2.91 15.65 -2.78
C PHE A 76 -2.37 17.07 -2.91
N ASN A 77 -3.10 18.04 -2.35
CA ASN A 77 -2.53 19.34 -2.04
C ASN A 77 -1.63 19.26 -0.79
N ASP A 78 -0.93 20.35 -0.46
CA ASP A 78 0.02 20.38 0.64
C ASP A 78 -0.60 20.09 2.02
N ASP A 79 -1.82 20.57 2.28
CA ASP A 79 -2.50 20.34 3.56
C ASP A 79 -2.91 18.87 3.71
N GLN A 80 -3.49 18.30 2.65
CA GLN A 80 -3.85 16.89 2.61
C GLN A 80 -2.63 15.99 2.72
N ARG A 81 -1.52 16.34 2.05
CA ARG A 81 -0.24 15.64 2.14
C ARG A 81 0.23 15.56 3.59
N ARG A 82 0.24 16.68 4.32
CA ARG A 82 0.65 16.69 5.75
C ARG A 82 -0.24 15.81 6.62
N ILE A 83 -1.54 15.73 6.33
CA ILE A 83 -2.46 14.82 7.04
C ILE A 83 -2.06 13.37 6.81
N VAL A 84 -1.81 12.99 5.55
CA VAL A 84 -1.43 11.61 5.19
C VAL A 84 -0.04 11.26 5.74
N GLU A 85 0.94 12.15 5.62
CA GLU A 85 2.28 11.98 6.20
C GLU A 85 2.22 11.73 7.70
N LYS A 86 1.43 12.52 8.42
CA LYS A 86 1.26 12.34 9.88
C LYS A 86 0.54 11.04 10.22
N ALA A 87 -0.53 10.71 9.50
CA ALA A 87 -1.35 9.53 9.78
C ALA A 87 -0.61 8.22 9.46
N PHE A 88 0.15 8.20 8.37
CA PHE A 88 0.83 7.01 7.86
C PHE A 88 2.35 7.04 8.05
N ALA A 89 2.87 7.94 8.89
CA ALA A 89 4.30 8.13 9.16
C ALA A 89 5.04 6.81 9.33
N ARG A 90 4.42 5.88 10.07
CA ARG A 90 5.02 4.56 10.35
C ARG A 90 5.14 3.67 9.11
N GLU A 91 4.11 3.62 8.27
CA GLU A 91 4.12 2.83 7.03
C GLU A 91 5.07 3.45 6.00
N ILE A 92 5.12 4.78 5.94
CA ILE A 92 6.05 5.52 5.09
C ILE A 92 7.49 5.20 5.48
N GLU A 93 7.81 5.24 6.77
CA GLU A 93 9.13 4.89 7.30
C GLU A 93 9.50 3.43 7.00
N LEU A 94 8.58 2.49 7.27
CA LEU A 94 8.82 1.06 7.07
C LEU A 94 9.10 0.67 5.61
N HIS A 95 8.42 1.33 4.66
CA HIS A 95 8.46 0.96 3.24
C HIS A 95 9.29 1.91 2.38
N GLY A 96 9.76 3.02 2.96
CA GLY A 96 10.58 4.02 2.27
C GLY A 96 9.81 4.84 1.23
N TYR A 97 8.50 5.03 1.42
CA TYR A 97 7.69 5.91 0.56
C TYR A 97 8.03 7.39 0.79
N ARG A 98 7.74 8.24 -0.20
CA ARG A 98 8.00 9.69 -0.17
C ARG A 98 6.94 10.44 -0.98
N PHE A 99 6.54 11.62 -0.49
CA PHE A 99 5.67 12.57 -1.20
C PHE A 99 6.45 13.58 -2.04
#